data_AF-B2VGK4-F1
#
_entry.id   AF-B2VGK4-F1
#
_cell.length_a   1.000
_cell.length_b   1.000
_cell.length_c   1.000
_cell.angle_alpha   90.00
_cell.angle_beta   90.00
_cell.angle_gamma   90.00
#
_symmetry.space_group_name_H-M   'P 1'
#
loop_
_entity.id
_entity.type
_entity.pdbx_description
1 polymer ?
#
loop_
_entity_poly.entity_id
_entity_poly.type
_entity_poly.pdbx_seq_one_letter_code
_entity_poly.pdbx_strand_id
1 'polypeptide(L)'
;MIKITLLIIFCIAIYLFTPFIRSGGDTISCKSDVAYHWKQDRLDLLTTQTLHGGKGVLSMSGILYEKDKTKAYLSKTVSFSYLQNSFFYYFRSELIIDSPQMTMSLSDQKKWLPEFFTENNMPLVLKIRPYGKDAWVFYSENTPLFICERSN
;
A
#
# COMPACT_ATOMS: atom_id res chain seq x y z
N MET A 1 -21.43 4.89 51.92
CA MET A 1 -22.05 4.13 50.81
C MET A 1 -22.26 4.97 49.55
N ILE A 2 -22.93 6.12 49.61
CA ILE A 2 -23.20 6.99 48.44
C ILE A 2 -21.96 7.35 47.60
N LYS A 3 -20.82 7.65 48.24
CA LYS A 3 -19.57 7.98 47.54
C LYS A 3 -19.03 6.83 46.68
N ILE A 4 -19.21 5.59 47.13
CA ILE A 4 -18.76 4.39 46.40
C ILE A 4 -19.68 4.15 45.19
N THR A 5 -20.99 4.33 45.37
CA THR A 5 -21.97 4.21 44.30
C THR A 5 -21.73 5.24 43.19
N LEU A 6 -21.39 6.49 43.55
CA LEU A 6 -21.05 7.55 42.58
C LEU A 6 -19.76 7.23 41.80
N LEU A 7 -18.74 6.67 42.47
CA LEU A 7 -17.50 6.27 41.81
C LEU A 7 -17.73 5.18 40.76
N ILE A 8 -18.56 4.17 41.10
CA ILE A 8 -18.89 3.07 40.19
C ILE A 8 -19.65 3.59 38.96
N ILE A 9 -20.63 4.48 39.16
CA ILE A 9 -21.38 5.10 38.05
C ILE A 9 -20.44 5.92 37.15
N PHE A 10 -19.50 6.65 37.73
CA PHE A 10 -18.52 7.43 36.97
C PHE A 10 -17.59 6.54 36.14
N CYS A 11 -17.11 5.42 36.69
CA CYS A 11 -16.29 4.46 35.94
C CYS A 11 -17.06 3.79 34.79
N ILE A 12 -18.34 3.44 35.01
CA ILE A 12 -19.20 2.86 33.97
C ILE A 12 -19.49 3.89 32.88
N ALA A 13 -19.75 5.15 33.25
CA ALA A 13 -19.93 6.23 32.29
C ALA A 13 -18.65 6.44 31.47
N ILE A 14 -17.47 6.48 32.08
CA ILE A 14 -16.20 6.57 31.34
C ILE A 14 -16.05 5.39 30.39
N TYR A 15 -16.33 4.16 30.80
CA TYR A 15 -16.21 2.99 29.94
C TYR A 15 -17.20 3.01 28.75
N LEU A 16 -18.42 3.51 28.96
CA LEU A 16 -19.43 3.64 27.91
C LEU A 16 -19.17 4.83 26.97
N PHE A 17 -18.56 5.91 27.49
CA PHE A 17 -18.27 7.14 26.75
C PHE A 17 -16.84 7.23 26.22
N THR A 18 -15.93 6.32 26.60
CA THR A 18 -14.68 6.16 25.87
C THR A 18 -15.08 5.76 24.46
N PRO A 19 -14.78 6.59 23.44
CA PRO A 19 -14.95 6.13 22.07
C PRO A 19 -14.15 4.85 22.00
N PHE A 20 -14.83 3.74 21.67
CA PHE A 20 -14.13 2.55 21.23
C PHE A 20 -13.30 3.06 20.06
N ILE A 21 -12.01 3.30 20.29
CA ILE A 21 -11.06 3.62 19.23
C ILE A 21 -10.98 2.29 18.49
N ARG A 22 -12.00 2.03 17.67
CA ARG A 22 -11.81 1.31 16.43
C ARG A 22 -10.64 2.07 15.83
N SER A 23 -9.51 1.40 15.73
CA SER A 23 -8.49 1.75 14.77
C SER A 23 -9.16 1.71 13.40
N GLY A 24 -9.98 2.72 13.09
CA GLY A 24 -10.29 3.10 11.73
C GLY A 24 -8.94 3.57 11.22
N GLY A 25 -8.13 2.61 10.77
CA GLY A 25 -6.77 2.84 10.33
C GLY A 25 -6.83 3.94 9.27
N ASP A 26 -5.94 4.92 9.41
CA ASP A 26 -5.83 6.04 8.49
C ASP A 26 -5.99 5.55 7.05
N THR A 27 -7.05 6.00 6.38
CA THR A 27 -7.27 5.66 4.99
C THR A 27 -6.13 6.25 4.18
N ILE A 28 -5.36 5.41 3.51
CA ILE A 28 -4.37 5.85 2.54
C ILE A 28 -5.02 5.74 1.17
N SER A 29 -5.26 6.87 0.52
CA SER A 29 -5.66 6.94 -0.89
C SER A 29 -4.64 7.82 -1.59
N CYS A 30 -3.88 7.25 -2.52
CA CYS A 30 -2.78 7.98 -3.12
C CYS A 30 -2.43 7.48 -4.53
N LYS A 31 -1.65 8.30 -5.24
CA LYS A 31 -1.09 8.01 -6.56
C LYS A 31 0.41 8.27 -6.56
N SER A 32 1.16 7.52 -7.35
CA SER A 32 2.59 7.78 -7.58
C SER A 32 2.96 7.62 -9.04
N ASP A 33 3.92 8.40 -9.48
CA ASP A 33 4.60 8.26 -10.77
C ASP A 33 6.11 8.14 -10.48
N VAL A 34 6.71 7.00 -10.83
CA VAL A 34 8.08 6.67 -10.49
C VAL A 34 8.78 5.95 -11.63
N ALA A 35 10.02 6.32 -11.90
CA ALA A 35 10.90 5.63 -12.84
C ALA A 35 11.99 4.85 -12.08
N TYR A 36 12.02 3.53 -12.26
CA TYR A 36 13.06 2.67 -11.73
C TYR A 36 14.12 2.41 -12.79
N HIS A 37 15.38 2.70 -12.47
CA HIS A 37 16.52 2.46 -13.37
C HIS A 37 17.33 1.26 -12.92
N TRP A 38 17.61 0.33 -13.84
CA TRP A 38 18.48 -0.82 -13.60
C TRP A 38 19.40 -1.05 -14.78
N LYS A 39 20.70 -0.75 -14.62
CA LYS A 39 21.69 -0.77 -15.71
C LYS A 39 21.23 0.13 -16.88
N GLN A 40 20.96 -0.45 -18.06
CA GLN A 40 20.49 0.26 -19.27
C GLN A 40 18.97 0.14 -19.46
N ASP A 41 18.27 -0.48 -18.51
CA ASP A 41 16.83 -0.69 -18.56
C ASP A 41 16.12 0.28 -17.61
N ARG A 42 14.88 0.62 -17.94
CA ARG A 42 14.05 1.53 -17.15
C ARG A 42 12.62 1.01 -17.07
N LEU A 43 12.00 1.07 -15.91
CA LEU A 43 10.57 0.83 -15.73
C LEU A 43 9.90 2.10 -15.24
N ASP A 44 9.09 2.71 -16.09
CA ASP A 44 8.23 3.83 -15.71
C ASP A 44 6.92 3.26 -15.17
N LEU A 45 6.48 3.70 -14.00
CA LEU A 45 5.37 3.12 -13.27
C LEU A 45 4.46 4.21 -12.70
N LEU A 46 3.21 4.21 -13.13
CA LEU A 46 2.12 4.94 -12.50
C LEU A 46 1.36 3.95 -11.59
N THR A 47 1.17 4.32 -10.33
CA THR A 47 0.36 3.53 -9.39
C THR A 47 -0.74 4.38 -8.77
N THR A 48 -1.87 3.74 -8.49
CA THR A 48 -2.94 4.28 -7.66
C THR A 48 -3.31 3.24 -6.64
N GLN A 49 -3.45 3.63 -5.38
CA GLN A 49 -3.73 2.67 -4.31
C GLN A 49 -4.66 3.23 -3.24
N THR A 50 -5.46 2.34 -2.69
CA THR A 50 -6.34 2.60 -1.54
C THR A 50 -6.12 1.54 -0.47
N LEU A 51 -5.98 1.95 0.79
CA LEU A 51 -5.90 1.10 1.97
C LEU A 51 -6.95 1.58 2.96
N HIS A 52 -7.87 0.70 3.33
CA HIS A 52 -8.90 0.98 4.32
C HIS A 52 -9.32 -0.30 5.03
N GLY A 53 -9.41 -0.25 6.36
CA GLY A 53 -9.95 -1.36 7.16
C GLY A 53 -9.22 -2.70 6.99
N GLY A 54 -7.89 -2.68 6.79
CA GLY A 54 -7.09 -3.90 6.63
C GLY A 54 -7.19 -4.54 5.23
N LYS A 55 -7.81 -3.85 4.28
CA LYS A 55 -7.91 -4.24 2.86
C LYS A 55 -7.41 -3.12 1.97
N GLY A 56 -6.94 -3.47 0.79
CA GLY A 56 -6.56 -2.46 -0.19
C GLY A 56 -6.53 -2.98 -1.61
N VAL A 57 -6.46 -2.02 -2.52
CA VAL A 57 -6.36 -2.24 -3.96
C VAL A 57 -5.24 -1.35 -4.47
N LEU A 58 -4.36 -1.91 -5.30
CA LEU A 58 -3.32 -1.20 -6.01
C LEU A 58 -3.48 -1.48 -7.50
N SER A 59 -3.68 -0.44 -8.29
CA SER A 59 -3.60 -0.50 -9.74
C SER A 59 -2.27 0.07 -10.19
N MET A 60 -1.64 -0.60 -11.14
CA MET A 60 -0.37 -0.19 -11.72
C MET A 60 -0.43 -0.24 -13.23
N SER A 61 0.14 0.77 -13.87
CA SER A 61 0.40 0.82 -15.30
C SER A 61 1.82 1.32 -15.53
N GLY A 62 2.49 0.80 -16.54
CA GLY A 62 3.88 1.14 -16.76
C GLY A 62 4.45 0.66 -18.09
N ILE A 63 5.62 1.16 -18.41
CA ILE A 63 6.34 0.84 -19.64
C ILE A 63 7.74 0.40 -19.26
N LEU A 64 8.12 -0.81 -19.70
CA LEU A 64 9.49 -1.29 -19.60
C LEU A 64 10.24 -0.91 -20.86
N TYR A 65 11.38 -0.25 -20.66
CA TYR A 65 12.34 0.10 -21.68
C TYR A 65 13.59 -0.75 -21.54
N GLU A 66 14.08 -1.26 -22.66
CA GLU A 66 15.38 -1.92 -22.78
C GLU A 66 16.23 -1.10 -23.76
N LYS A 67 17.31 -0.47 -23.26
CA LYS A 67 18.15 0.45 -24.05
C LYS A 67 17.33 1.54 -24.76
N ASP A 68 16.48 2.22 -23.99
CA ASP A 68 15.57 3.29 -24.41
C ASP A 68 14.50 2.91 -25.44
N LYS A 69 14.36 1.62 -25.78
CA LYS A 69 13.28 1.12 -26.63
C LYS A 69 12.19 0.48 -25.79
N THR A 70 10.93 0.78 -26.11
CA THR A 70 9.79 0.12 -25.50
C THR A 70 9.86 -1.39 -25.72
N LYS A 71 9.94 -2.15 -24.63
CA LYS A 71 9.99 -3.61 -24.62
C LYS A 71 8.63 -4.20 -24.31
N ALA A 72 7.95 -3.70 -23.28
CA ALA A 72 6.66 -4.25 -22.84
C ALA A 72 5.85 -3.24 -22.01
N TYR A 73 4.56 -3.53 -21.87
CA TYR A 73 3.61 -2.77 -21.05
C TYR A 73 3.21 -3.58 -19.82
N LEU A 74 3.27 -2.94 -18.66
CA LEU A 74 2.75 -3.45 -17.40
C LEU A 74 1.37 -2.82 -17.18
N SER A 75 0.34 -3.62 -16.90
CA SER A 75 -0.98 -3.10 -16.53
C SER A 75 -1.75 -4.15 -15.75
N LYS A 76 -1.91 -3.92 -14.44
CA LYS A 76 -2.62 -4.87 -13.56
C LYS A 76 -3.19 -4.20 -12.32
N THR A 77 -4.12 -4.89 -11.68
CA THR A 77 -4.66 -4.53 -10.36
C THR A 77 -4.42 -5.67 -9.38
N VAL A 78 -3.96 -5.32 -8.18
CA VAL A 78 -3.70 -6.23 -7.07
C VAL A 78 -4.62 -5.85 -5.91
N SER A 79 -5.50 -6.75 -5.52
CA SER A 79 -6.23 -6.67 -4.26
C SER A 79 -5.46 -7.41 -3.18
N PHE A 80 -5.43 -6.85 -1.97
CA PHE A 80 -4.65 -7.39 -0.87
C PHE A 80 -5.31 -7.15 0.48
N SER A 81 -4.94 -7.96 1.48
CA SER A 81 -5.13 -7.63 2.89
C SER A 81 -3.85 -7.09 3.50
N TYR A 82 -3.98 -6.38 4.61
CA TYR A 82 -2.84 -5.95 5.40
C TYR A 82 -3.11 -5.92 6.89
N LEU A 83 -2.05 -6.13 7.66
CA LEU A 83 -1.98 -5.79 9.09
C LEU A 83 -1.08 -4.57 9.26
N GLN A 84 -1.46 -3.65 10.13
CA GLN A 84 -0.67 -2.46 10.43
C GLN A 84 -0.11 -2.55 11.86
N ASN A 85 1.19 -2.28 11.98
CA ASN A 85 1.85 -2.05 13.26
C ASN A 85 2.67 -0.76 13.18
N SER A 86 2.15 0.32 13.79
CA SER A 86 2.73 1.67 13.67
C SER A 86 2.87 2.04 12.18
N PHE A 87 4.10 2.30 11.71
CA PHE A 87 4.41 2.61 10.32
C PHE A 87 4.66 1.39 9.43
N PHE A 88 4.64 0.17 9.99
CA PHE A 88 4.87 -1.06 9.23
C PHE A 88 3.55 -1.67 8.78
N TYR A 89 3.47 -1.99 7.49
CA TYR A 89 2.33 -2.59 6.84
C TYR A 89 2.74 -3.94 6.27
N TYR A 90 2.07 -4.99 6.75
CA TYR A 90 2.30 -6.38 6.36
C TYR A 90 1.21 -6.77 5.38
N PHE A 91 1.49 -6.61 4.10
CA PHE A 91 0.57 -6.92 3.01
C PHE A 91 0.59 -8.40 2.66
N ARG A 92 -0.54 -8.88 2.15
CA ARG A 92 -0.68 -10.20 1.55
C ARG A 92 -1.56 -10.13 0.32
N SER A 93 -1.03 -10.54 -0.84
CA SER A 93 -1.77 -10.51 -2.09
C SER A 93 -2.94 -11.50 -2.05
N GLU A 94 -4.09 -11.09 -2.58
CA GLU A 94 -5.31 -11.91 -2.60
C GLU A 94 -5.78 -12.22 -4.01
N LEU A 95 -5.78 -11.20 -4.88
CA LEU A 95 -6.20 -11.33 -6.26
C LEU A 95 -5.34 -10.42 -7.15
N ILE A 96 -4.89 -10.95 -8.27
CA ILE A 96 -4.10 -10.24 -9.28
C ILE A 96 -4.85 -10.36 -10.61
N ILE A 97 -5.16 -9.23 -11.23
CA ILE A 97 -5.90 -9.16 -12.49
C ILE A 97 -5.08 -8.34 -13.48
N ASP A 98 -4.69 -8.97 -14.58
CA ASP A 98 -4.02 -8.28 -15.68
C ASP A 98 -5.06 -7.57 -16.57
N SER A 99 -4.72 -6.36 -17.02
CA SER A 99 -5.52 -5.61 -17.98
C SER A 99 -5.22 -6.10 -19.41
N PRO A 100 -6.12 -5.91 -20.41
CA PRO A 100 -5.85 -6.28 -21.80
C PRO A 100 -4.59 -5.65 -22.42
N GLN A 101 -4.10 -4.54 -21.86
CA GLN A 101 -2.88 -3.85 -22.31
C GLN A 101 -1.60 -4.47 -21.73
N MET A 102 -1.71 -5.47 -20.85
CA MET A 102 -0.58 -6.18 -20.27
C MET A 102 0.16 -7.00 -21.32
N THR A 103 1.43 -6.69 -21.56
CA THR A 103 2.30 -7.47 -22.47
C THR A 103 3.60 -7.94 -21.81
N MET A 104 3.88 -7.50 -20.58
CA MET A 104 5.10 -7.86 -19.86
C MET A 104 5.09 -9.34 -19.44
N SER A 105 6.14 -10.07 -19.83
CA SER A 105 6.31 -11.48 -19.45
C SER A 105 6.40 -11.66 -17.93
N LEU A 106 6.00 -12.82 -17.40
CA LEU A 106 6.16 -13.11 -15.97
C LEU A 106 7.63 -13.04 -15.53
N SER A 107 8.57 -13.45 -16.38
CA SER A 107 10.00 -13.33 -16.11
C SER A 107 10.47 -11.89 -16.00
N ASP A 108 9.99 -10.99 -16.86
CA ASP A 108 10.28 -9.56 -16.74
C ASP A 108 9.62 -8.99 -15.48
N GLN A 109 8.37 -9.36 -15.17
CA GLN A 109 7.70 -8.91 -13.95
C GLN A 109 8.51 -9.31 -12.70
N LYS A 110 8.95 -10.57 -12.59
CA LYS A 110 9.75 -11.05 -11.44
C LYS A 110 11.13 -10.40 -11.34
N LYS A 111 11.66 -9.82 -12.42
CA LYS A 111 12.90 -9.03 -12.39
C LYS A 111 12.71 -7.65 -11.73
N TRP A 112 11.53 -7.06 -11.89
CA TRP A 112 11.26 -5.68 -11.46
C TRP A 112 10.37 -5.57 -10.22
N LEU A 113 9.52 -6.56 -9.99
CA LEU A 113 8.48 -6.55 -8.98
C LEU A 113 8.67 -7.70 -8.00
N PRO A 114 8.49 -7.48 -6.69
CA PRO A 114 8.34 -8.55 -5.71
C PRO A 114 7.21 -9.52 -6.06
N GLU A 115 7.30 -10.75 -5.54
CA GLU A 115 6.31 -11.82 -5.78
C GLU A 115 4.88 -11.43 -5.39
N PHE A 116 4.72 -10.52 -4.43
CA PHE A 116 3.44 -9.90 -4.05
C PHE A 116 2.63 -9.38 -5.25
N PHE A 117 3.29 -8.91 -6.31
CA PHE A 117 2.62 -8.36 -7.51
C PHE A 117 2.38 -9.40 -8.62
N THR A 118 2.94 -10.60 -8.47
CA THR A 118 2.91 -11.64 -9.52
C THR A 118 2.22 -12.93 -9.08
N GLU A 119 2.12 -13.18 -7.78
CA GLU A 119 1.57 -14.42 -7.21
C GLU A 119 0.59 -14.11 -6.08
N ASN A 120 -0.48 -14.91 -5.99
CA ASN A 120 -1.44 -14.81 -4.91
C ASN A 120 -0.83 -15.34 -3.61
N ASN A 121 -1.30 -14.81 -2.48
CA ASN A 121 -0.92 -15.23 -1.13
C ASN A 121 0.54 -14.92 -0.75
N MET A 122 1.22 -14.04 -1.47
CA MET A 122 2.60 -13.65 -1.20
C MET A 122 2.68 -12.41 -0.31
N PRO A 123 3.67 -12.35 0.61
CA PRO A 123 3.81 -11.24 1.53
C PRO A 123 4.57 -10.07 0.91
N LEU A 124 4.28 -8.86 1.37
CA LEU A 124 5.12 -7.68 1.17
C LEU A 124 5.10 -6.86 2.45
N VAL A 125 6.27 -6.43 2.92
CA VAL A 125 6.38 -5.55 4.08
C VAL A 125 6.87 -4.20 3.61
N LEU A 126 6.07 -3.15 3.82
CA LEU A 126 6.49 -1.78 3.59
C LEU A 126 6.35 -0.97 4.85
N LYS A 127 7.20 0.03 4.97
CA LYS A 127 7.02 1.08 5.96
C LYS A 127 6.45 2.30 5.26
N ILE A 128 5.34 2.83 5.76
CA ILE A 128 4.65 3.99 5.17
C ILE A 128 4.66 5.11 6.20
N ARG A 129 5.19 6.27 5.81
CA ARG A 129 5.23 7.45 6.68
C ARG A 129 4.59 8.65 5.99
N PRO A 130 3.89 9.53 6.72
CA PRO A 130 3.44 10.79 6.17
C PRO A 130 4.66 11.64 5.74
N TYR A 131 4.52 12.31 4.60
CA TYR A 131 5.50 13.24 4.07
C TYR A 131 4.82 14.58 3.81
N GLY A 132 5.01 15.49 4.75
CA GLY A 132 4.24 16.73 4.80
C GLY A 132 2.75 16.45 5.01
N LYS A 133 1.91 17.36 4.51
CA LYS A 133 0.46 17.22 4.61
C LYS A 133 -0.08 16.33 3.50
N ASP A 134 0.49 16.37 2.30
CA ASP A 134 -0.19 15.94 1.07
C ASP A 134 0.34 14.64 0.47
N ALA A 135 1.27 13.95 1.13
CA ALA A 135 1.84 12.72 0.61
C ALA A 135 2.24 11.73 1.70
N TRP A 136 2.57 10.52 1.26
CA TRP A 136 3.25 9.50 2.04
C TRP A 136 4.53 9.07 1.32
N VAL A 137 5.53 8.65 2.07
CA VAL A 137 6.73 7.99 1.52
C VAL A 137 6.66 6.51 1.89
N PHE A 138 6.84 5.68 0.88
CA PHE A 138 6.90 4.23 0.99
C PHE A 138 8.36 3.79 1.08
N TYR A 139 8.67 2.93 2.03
CA TYR A 139 10.01 2.43 2.28
C TYR A 139 10.02 0.90 2.22
N SER A 140 11.08 0.35 1.63
CA SER A 140 11.52 -1.02 1.89
C SER A 140 12.54 -0.94 3.01
N GLU A 141 12.18 -1.46 4.19
CA GLU A 141 12.98 -1.32 5.42
C GLU A 141 13.32 0.16 5.74
N ASN A 142 14.55 0.58 5.44
CA ASN A 142 15.04 1.95 5.64
C ASN A 142 15.29 2.72 4.34
N THR A 143 15.07 2.09 3.18
CA THR A 143 15.30 2.70 1.86
C THR A 143 14.00 3.25 1.30
N PRO A 144 13.90 4.55 0.99
CA PRO A 144 12.72 5.12 0.35
C PRO A 144 12.57 4.57 -1.07
N LEU A 145 11.37 4.11 -1.41
CA LEU A 145 11.02 3.58 -2.72
C LEU A 145 10.40 4.66 -3.61
N PHE A 146 9.33 5.29 -3.13
CA PHE A 146 8.59 6.31 -3.88
C PHE A 146 7.76 7.20 -2.95
N ILE A 147 7.40 8.38 -3.46
CA ILE A 147 6.43 9.29 -2.86
C ILE A 147 5.06 8.97 -3.46
N CYS A 148 4.04 8.86 -2.62
CA CYS A 148 2.65 8.66 -3.01
C CYS A 148 1.85 9.90 -2.60
N GLU A 149 1.43 10.69 -3.58
CA GLU A 149 0.65 11.91 -3.39
C GLU A 149 -0.79 11.55 -3.03
N ARG A 150 -1.38 12.25 -2.07
CA ARG A 150 -2.76 12.00 -1.69
C ARG A 150 -3.70 12.26 -2.86
N SER A 151 -4.55 11.26 -3.10
CA SER A 151 -5.67 11.36 -4.02
C SER A 151 -6.89 11.74 -3.19
N ASN A 152 -7.46 12.91 -3.47
CA ASN A 152 -8.75 13.34 -2.90
C ASN A 152 -9.90 12.53 -3.51
#